data_AF-A0AAN4ZAG1-F1
#
_entry.id   AF-A0AAN4ZAG1-F1
#
_cell.length_a   1.000
_cell.length_b   1.000
_cell.length_c   1.000
_cell.angle_alpha   90.00
_cell.angle_beta   90.00
_cell.angle_gamma   90.00
#
_symmetry.space_group_name_H-M   'P 1'
#
loop_
_entity.id
_entity.type
_entity.pdbx_description
1 polymer ?
#
loop_
_entity_poly.entity_id
_entity_poly.type
_entity_poly.pdbx_seq_one_letter_code
_entity_poly.pdbx_strand_id
1 'polypeptide(L)'
;MSRCCFGAIRITVAAQICAALLVIGIAVSIVLDLLQKNATTTTTSIVIKAVVFVLELICAIFVFVACGKARAAFMLPMLIYSVVSMLLVVALIILLALGLLALKSGQEIVIASIIVYCVSLALIIWFFIIFKRCHKHLNDVENSRKLSQLRS
;
A
#
# COMPACT_ATOMS: atom_id res chain seq x y z
N MET A 1 -15.53 -10.02 -30.43
CA MET A 1 -15.27 -9.26 -29.18
C MET A 1 -14.25 -10.03 -28.32
N SER A 2 -12.94 -9.87 -28.54
CA SER A 2 -11.90 -10.59 -27.76
C SER A 2 -10.67 -9.75 -27.39
N ARG A 3 -10.58 -8.49 -27.83
CA ARG A 3 -9.39 -7.65 -27.59
C ARG A 3 -9.42 -6.84 -26.27
N CYS A 4 -10.57 -6.68 -25.61
CA CYS A 4 -10.67 -5.92 -24.36
C CYS A 4 -10.24 -6.72 -23.10
N CYS A 5 -10.19 -8.06 -23.16
CA CYS A 5 -9.88 -8.90 -21.99
C CYS A 5 -8.40 -8.86 -21.59
N PHE A 6 -7.48 -8.65 -22.54
CA PHE A 6 -6.04 -8.67 -22.25
C PHE A 6 -5.56 -7.51 -21.37
N GLY A 7 -6.19 -6.33 -21.50
CA GLY A 7 -5.88 -5.18 -20.63
C GLY A 7 -6.38 -5.36 -19.20
N ALA A 8 -7.56 -5.96 -19.04
CA ALA A 8 -8.20 -6.23 -17.76
C ALA A 8 -7.38 -7.19 -16.87
N ILE A 9 -6.86 -8.25 -17.49
CA ILE A 9 -6.05 -9.27 -16.80
C ILE A 9 -4.72 -8.66 -16.32
N ARG A 10 -4.09 -7.78 -17.12
CA ARG A 10 -2.82 -7.15 -16.74
C ARG A 10 -2.94 -6.25 -15.51
N ILE A 11 -4.01 -5.48 -15.39
CA ILE A 11 -4.19 -4.53 -14.28
C ILE A 11 -4.53 -5.25 -12.96
N THR A 12 -5.36 -6.29 -13.03
CA THR A 12 -5.74 -7.07 -11.85
C THR A 12 -4.57 -7.90 -11.30
N VAL A 13 -3.80 -8.54 -12.19
CA VAL A 13 -2.57 -9.25 -11.80
C VAL A 13 -1.54 -8.29 -11.21
N ALA A 14 -1.36 -7.10 -11.79
CA ALA A 14 -0.47 -6.09 -11.21
C ALA A 14 -0.89 -5.68 -9.79
N ALA A 15 -2.19 -5.45 -9.56
CA ALA A 15 -2.69 -5.12 -8.23
C ALA A 15 -2.46 -6.24 -7.20
N GLN A 16 -2.65 -7.50 -7.60
CA GLN A 16 -2.38 -8.67 -6.75
C GLN A 16 -0.89 -8.81 -6.42
N ILE A 17 0.00 -8.62 -7.41
CA ILE A 17 1.45 -8.64 -7.20
C ILE A 17 1.86 -7.50 -6.26
N CYS A 18 1.35 -6.29 -6.45
CA CYS A 18 1.64 -5.17 -5.56
C CYS A 18 1.18 -5.44 -4.12
N ALA A 19 -0.01 -6.01 -3.94
CA ALA A 19 -0.52 -6.37 -2.62
C ALA A 19 0.37 -7.43 -1.94
N ALA A 20 0.81 -8.45 -2.69
CA ALA A 20 1.73 -9.46 -2.16
C ALA A 20 3.10 -8.88 -1.78
N LEU A 21 3.65 -7.97 -2.60
CA LEU A 21 4.93 -7.31 -2.31
C LEU A 21 4.89 -6.47 -1.04
N LEU A 22 3.77 -5.78 -0.77
CA LEU A 22 3.59 -5.02 0.48
C LEU A 22 3.67 -5.93 1.71
N VAL A 23 2.89 -7.01 1.71
CA VAL A 23 2.88 -8.00 2.81
C VAL A 23 4.26 -8.63 3.02
N ILE A 24 4.96 -8.99 1.94
CA ILE A 24 6.31 -9.54 2.02
C ILE A 24 7.29 -8.51 2.61
N GLY A 25 7.19 -7.24 2.19
CA GLY A 25 8.05 -6.18 2.69
C GLY A 25 7.97 -6.00 4.20
N ILE A 26 6.75 -5.99 4.76
CA ILE A 26 6.56 -5.90 6.21
C ILE A 26 7.01 -7.16 6.93
N ALA A 27 6.71 -8.35 6.39
CA ALA A 27 7.16 -9.61 6.98
C ALA A 27 8.69 -9.66 7.11
N VAL A 28 9.41 -9.25 6.06
CA VAL A 28 10.88 -9.16 6.08
C VAL A 28 11.35 -8.15 7.11
N SER A 29 10.70 -6.99 7.25
CA SER A 29 11.06 -6.00 8.27
C SER A 29 10.89 -6.53 9.70
N ILE A 30 9.81 -7.27 9.97
CA ILE A 30 9.59 -7.89 11.29
C ILE A 30 10.67 -8.94 11.59
N VAL A 31 10.99 -9.81 10.60
CA VAL A 31 12.04 -10.83 10.78
C VAL A 31 13.40 -10.20 11.02
N LEU A 32 13.76 -9.14 10.30
CA LEU A 32 15.00 -8.39 10.51
C LEU A 32 15.08 -7.80 11.92
N ASP A 33 14.00 -7.18 12.40
CA ASP A 33 13.94 -6.63 13.76
C ASP A 33 14.11 -7.73 14.83
N LEU A 34 13.48 -8.90 14.63
CA LEU A 34 13.59 -10.03 15.55
C LEU A 34 15.01 -10.62 15.57
N LEU A 35 15.68 -10.68 14.41
CA LEU A 35 17.05 -11.16 14.29
C LEU A 35 18.07 -10.17 14.87
N GLN A 36 17.82 -8.87 14.75
CA GLN A 36 18.76 -7.85 15.20
C GLN A 36 18.88 -7.73 16.71
N LYS A 37 18.00 -8.36 17.51
CA LYS A 37 18.07 -8.58 18.97
C LYS A 37 18.84 -7.50 19.77
N ASN A 38 18.70 -6.24 19.39
CA ASN A 38 19.32 -5.14 20.10
C ASN A 38 18.49 -4.93 21.37
N ALA A 39 19.15 -4.89 22.52
CA ALA A 39 18.52 -4.83 23.85
C ALA A 39 17.64 -3.59 24.08
N THR A 40 17.56 -2.68 23.11
CA THR A 40 16.84 -1.41 23.15
C THR A 40 15.65 -1.35 22.18
N THR A 41 15.33 -2.41 21.43
CA THR A 41 14.11 -2.43 20.62
C THR A 41 12.90 -2.49 21.55
N THR A 42 12.30 -1.32 21.78
CA THR A 42 11.14 -1.15 22.65
C THR A 42 10.03 -2.08 22.15
N THR A 43 9.48 -2.92 23.03
CA THR A 43 8.38 -3.85 22.75
C THR A 43 7.22 -3.20 21.99
N THR A 44 7.03 -1.89 22.15
CA THR A 44 6.07 -1.07 21.41
C THR A 44 6.29 -1.05 19.90
N SER A 45 7.53 -1.02 19.41
CA SER A 45 7.87 -1.03 17.97
C SER A 45 7.37 -2.31 17.28
N ILE A 46 7.65 -3.45 17.90
CA ILE A 46 7.30 -4.76 17.35
C ILE A 46 5.79 -4.93 17.30
N VAL A 47 5.08 -4.52 18.36
CA VAL A 47 3.61 -4.58 18.42
C VAL A 47 2.99 -3.73 17.32
N ILE A 48 3.47 -2.50 17.10
CA ILE A 48 2.97 -1.63 16.04
C ILE A 48 3.19 -2.28 14.66
N LYS A 49 4.40 -2.79 14.38
CA LYS A 49 4.70 -3.46 13.11
C LYS A 49 3.81 -4.70 12.89
N ALA A 50 3.55 -5.48 13.93
CA ALA A 50 2.66 -6.63 13.86
C ALA A 50 1.21 -6.24 13.54
N VAL A 51 0.69 -5.16 14.14
CA VAL A 51 -0.65 -4.64 13.83
C VAL A 51 -0.73 -4.16 12.38
N VAL A 52 0.28 -3.43 11.90
CA VAL A 52 0.35 -2.98 10.51
C VAL A 52 0.40 -4.18 9.56
N PHE A 53 1.17 -5.21 9.88
CA PHE A 53 1.23 -6.45 9.10
C PHE A 53 -0.15 -7.12 8.97
N VAL A 54 -0.88 -7.26 10.08
CA VAL A 54 -2.23 -7.86 10.06
C VAL A 54 -3.18 -7.01 9.21
N LEU A 55 -3.11 -5.68 9.33
CA LEU A 55 -3.94 -4.79 8.54
C LEU A 55 -3.63 -4.90 7.04
N GLU A 56 -2.36 -4.92 6.66
CA GLU A 56 -1.95 -5.09 5.25
C GLU A 56 -2.33 -6.46 4.70
N LEU A 57 -2.22 -7.51 5.50
CA LEU A 57 -2.66 -8.85 5.11
C LEU A 57 -4.17 -8.87 4.82
N ILE A 58 -4.98 -8.25 5.69
CA ILE A 58 -6.43 -8.12 5.48
C ILE A 58 -6.72 -7.34 4.20
N CYS A 59 -6.05 -6.21 3.98
CA CYS A 59 -6.20 -5.41 2.77
C CYS A 59 -5.79 -6.19 1.51
N ALA A 60 -4.70 -6.95 1.56
CA ALA A 60 -4.25 -7.79 0.47
C ALA A 60 -5.29 -8.87 0.14
N ILE A 61 -5.83 -9.56 1.15
CA ILE A 61 -6.92 -10.54 0.96
C ILE A 61 -8.12 -9.88 0.26
N PHE A 62 -8.51 -8.67 0.68
CA PHE A 62 -9.58 -7.94 0.00
C PHE A 62 -9.27 -7.63 -1.46
N VAL A 63 -8.02 -7.26 -1.80
CA VAL A 63 -7.60 -7.07 -3.20
C VAL A 63 -7.72 -8.37 -3.99
N PHE A 64 -7.26 -9.50 -3.45
CA PHE A 64 -7.40 -10.81 -4.09
C PHE A 64 -8.87 -11.17 -4.34
N VAL A 65 -9.73 -10.98 -3.33
CA VAL A 65 -11.18 -11.23 -3.42
C VAL A 65 -11.84 -10.28 -4.41
N ALA A 66 -11.46 -8.99 -4.42
CA ALA A 66 -11.99 -7.99 -5.33
C ALA A 66 -11.69 -8.35 -6.78
N CYS A 67 -10.46 -8.74 -7.08
CA CYS A 67 -10.04 -9.18 -8.42
C CYS A 67 -10.73 -10.50 -8.81
N GLY A 68 -10.86 -11.46 -7.90
CA GLY A 68 -11.47 -12.77 -8.17
C GLY A 68 -12.99 -12.70 -8.41
N LYS A 69 -13.72 -11.90 -7.61
CA LYS A 69 -15.18 -11.73 -7.74
C LYS A 69 -15.56 -10.58 -8.69
N ALA A 70 -14.57 -9.85 -9.20
CA ALA A 70 -14.72 -8.63 -9.98
C ALA A 70 -15.70 -7.63 -9.33
N ARG A 71 -15.54 -7.35 -8.03
CA ARG A 71 -16.39 -6.40 -7.28
C ARG A 71 -15.55 -5.22 -6.81
N ALA A 72 -15.91 -4.01 -7.23
CA ALA A 72 -15.11 -2.82 -6.97
C ALA A 72 -15.11 -2.40 -5.49
N ALA A 73 -16.22 -2.65 -4.79
CA ALA A 73 -16.39 -2.29 -3.38
C ALA A 73 -15.28 -2.85 -2.46
N PHE A 74 -14.74 -4.03 -2.77
CA PHE A 74 -13.67 -4.65 -1.97
C PHE A 74 -12.28 -4.00 -2.17
N MET A 75 -12.09 -3.14 -3.18
CA MET A 75 -10.84 -2.38 -3.33
C MET A 75 -10.79 -1.12 -2.46
N LEU A 76 -11.94 -0.69 -1.90
CA LEU A 76 -12.04 0.54 -1.13
C LEU A 76 -11.15 0.56 0.13
N PRO A 77 -11.07 -0.52 0.95
CA PRO A 77 -10.21 -0.53 2.13
C PRO A 77 -8.74 -0.30 1.79
N MET A 78 -8.26 -0.88 0.69
CA MET A 78 -6.88 -0.71 0.23
C MET A 78 -6.59 0.73 -0.23
N LEU A 79 -7.56 1.36 -0.91
CA LEU A 79 -7.45 2.76 -1.31
C LEU A 79 -7.40 3.69 -0.11
N ILE A 80 -8.27 3.48 0.88
CA ILE A 80 -8.29 4.26 2.12
C ILE A 80 -6.96 4.09 2.87
N TYR A 81 -6.50 2.85 3.03
CA TYR A 81 -5.21 2.56 3.66
C TYR A 81 -4.06 3.29 2.96
N SER A 82 -4.03 3.25 1.63
CA SER A 82 -3.00 3.93 0.84
C SER A 82 -3.02 5.46 1.03
N VAL A 83 -4.20 6.08 1.08
CA VAL A 83 -4.32 7.54 1.34
C VAL A 83 -3.84 7.90 2.74
N VAL A 84 -4.25 7.13 3.75
CA VAL A 84 -3.82 7.34 5.14
C VAL A 84 -2.30 7.19 5.25
N SER A 85 -1.73 6.17 4.60
CA SER A 85 -0.28 5.94 4.56
C SER A 85 0.47 7.10 3.89
N MET A 86 -0.02 7.65 2.78
CA MET A 86 0.58 8.85 2.16
C MET A 86 0.61 10.04 3.11
N LEU A 87 -0.52 10.35 3.76
CA LEU A 87 -0.63 11.48 4.68
C LEU A 87 0.36 11.33 5.84
N LEU A 88 0.50 10.12 6.37
CA LEU A 88 1.43 9.81 7.44
C LEU A 88 2.88 9.99 7.00
N VAL A 89 3.26 9.51 5.82
CA VAL A 89 4.62 9.69 5.28
C VAL A 89 4.93 11.16 5.02
N VAL A 90 3.99 11.93 4.46
CA VAL A 90 4.16 13.38 4.26
C VAL A 90 4.34 14.11 5.60
N ALA A 91 3.54 13.77 6.62
CA ALA A 91 3.69 14.34 7.94
C ALA A 91 5.07 14.04 8.55
N LEU A 92 5.58 12.80 8.40
CA LEU A 92 6.91 12.43 8.85
C LEU A 92 8.03 13.21 8.13
N ILE A 93 7.92 13.39 6.80
CA ILE A 93 8.88 14.20 6.03
C ILE A 93 8.89 15.65 6.55
N ILE A 94 7.72 16.24 6.80
CA ILE A 94 7.62 17.61 7.34
C ILE A 94 8.27 17.68 8.74
N LEU A 95 7.97 16.72 9.62
CA LEU A 95 8.57 16.66 10.96
C LEU A 95 10.10 16.54 10.91
N LEU A 96 10.63 15.71 10.01
CA LEU A 96 12.08 15.56 9.81
C LEU A 96 12.71 16.84 9.24
N ALA A 97 12.05 17.49 8.30
CA ALA A 97 12.51 18.77 7.74
C ALA A 97 12.55 19.87 8.81
N LEU A 98 11.54 19.95 9.68
CA LEU A 98 11.55 20.85 10.84
C LEU A 98 12.67 20.49 11.83
N GLY A 99 12.89 19.20 12.09
CA GLY A 99 14.00 18.72 12.91
C GLY A 99 15.38 19.10 12.35
N LEU A 100 15.52 19.09 11.02
CA LEU A 100 16.76 19.49 10.32
C LEU A 100 17.07 20.97 10.49
N LEU A 101 16.04 21.82 10.65
CA LEU A 101 16.22 23.25 10.95
C LEU A 101 16.60 23.50 12.42
N ALA A 102 16.19 22.60 13.33
CA ALA A 102 16.40 22.76 14.76
C ALA A 102 17.71 22.15 15.28
N LEU A 103 18.22 21.07 14.68
CA LEU A 103 19.45 20.40 15.13
C LEU A 103 20.62 20.67 14.19
N LYS A 104 21.68 21.29 14.73
CA LYS A 104 22.95 21.54 14.02
C LYS A 104 23.89 20.32 13.97
N SER A 105 23.69 19.34 14.85
CA SER A 105 24.51 18.11 14.94
C SER A 105 23.71 16.89 14.50
N GLY A 106 24.25 16.07 13.59
CA GLY A 106 23.60 14.83 13.12
C GLY A 106 22.85 14.93 11.78
N GLN A 107 23.12 15.98 11.00
CA GLN A 107 22.41 16.28 9.75
C GLN A 107 22.44 15.14 8.72
N GLU A 108 23.53 14.36 8.68
CA GLU A 108 23.70 13.26 7.71
C GLU A 108 22.64 12.16 7.88
N ILE A 109 22.32 11.78 9.12
CA ILE A 109 21.33 10.74 9.42
C ILE A 109 19.93 11.21 9.04
N VAL A 110 19.63 12.48 9.29
CA VAL A 110 18.33 13.08 8.96
C VAL A 110 18.13 13.16 7.44
N ILE A 111 19.16 13.58 6.70
CA ILE A 111 19.13 13.63 5.23
C ILE A 111 18.89 12.22 4.65
N ALA A 112 19.63 11.22 5.12
CA ALA A 112 19.45 9.84 4.68
C ALA A 112 18.01 9.35 4.95
N SER A 113 17.46 9.67 6.12
CA SER A 113 16.08 9.32 6.48
C SER A 113 15.06 9.98 5.56
N ILE A 114 15.22 11.27 5.25
CA ILE A 114 14.34 12.00 4.32
C ILE A 114 14.34 11.34 2.94
N ILE A 115 15.52 10.98 2.42
CA ILE A 115 15.64 10.29 1.12
C ILE A 115 14.84 8.99 1.11
N VAL A 116 14.98 8.17 2.16
CA VAL A 116 14.23 6.92 2.30
C VAL A 116 12.73 7.18 2.28
N TYR A 117 12.23 8.16 3.06
CA TYR A 117 10.81 8.50 3.08
C TYR A 117 10.30 9.05 1.74
N CYS A 118 11.10 9.82 1.01
CA CYS A 118 10.75 10.29 -0.33
C CYS A 118 10.60 9.13 -1.32
N VAL A 119 11.50 8.14 -1.28
CA VAL A 119 11.39 6.93 -2.10
C VAL A 119 10.16 6.11 -1.70
N SER A 120 9.91 5.95 -0.40
CA SER A 120 8.70 5.29 0.09
C SER A 120 7.43 5.99 -0.40
N LEU A 121 7.39 7.32 -0.35
CA LEU A 121 6.25 8.11 -0.83
C LEU A 121 6.01 7.88 -2.34
N ALA A 122 7.07 7.89 -3.14
CA ALA A 122 6.96 7.61 -4.58
C ALA A 122 6.38 6.21 -4.86
N LEU A 123 6.80 5.19 -4.11
CA LEU A 123 6.25 3.84 -4.21
C LEU A 123 4.77 3.78 -3.79
N ILE A 124 4.39 4.44 -2.70
CA ILE A 124 2.99 4.50 -2.24
C ILE A 124 2.11 5.19 -3.29
N ILE A 125 2.58 6.28 -3.90
CA ILE A 125 1.89 6.97 -5.02
C ILE A 125 1.71 6.04 -6.20
N TRP A 126 2.76 5.30 -6.57
CA TRP A 126 2.69 4.32 -7.65
C TRP A 126 1.63 3.25 -7.36
N PHE A 127 1.64 2.66 -6.16
CA PHE A 127 0.66 1.66 -5.74
C PHE A 127 -0.78 2.22 -5.76
N PHE A 128 -0.98 3.42 -5.24
CA PHE A 128 -2.28 4.09 -5.27
C PHE A 128 -2.81 4.25 -6.69
N ILE A 129 -1.96 4.65 -7.64
CA ILE A 129 -2.36 4.79 -9.05
C ILE A 129 -2.81 3.43 -9.61
N ILE A 130 -2.08 2.35 -9.32
CA ILE A 130 -2.45 1.00 -9.75
C ILE A 130 -3.80 0.60 -9.14
N PHE A 131 -3.96 0.72 -7.82
CA PHE A 131 -5.21 0.34 -7.15
C PHE A 131 -6.39 1.20 -7.59
N LYS A 132 -6.20 2.50 -7.82
CA LYS A 132 -7.25 3.40 -8.34
C LYS A 132 -7.67 3.01 -9.75
N ARG A 133 -6.72 2.68 -10.63
CA ARG A 133 -7.03 2.18 -11.99
C ARG A 133 -7.76 0.85 -11.95
N CYS A 134 -7.34 -0.07 -11.07
CA CYS A 134 -7.99 -1.35 -10.87
C CYS A 134 -9.42 -1.19 -10.34
N HIS A 135 -9.63 -0.33 -9.33
CA HIS A 135 -10.97 -0.01 -8.82
C HIS A 135 -11.89 0.56 -9.90
N LYS A 136 -11.41 1.56 -10.67
CA LYS A 136 -12.19 2.12 -11.78
C LYS A 136 -12.58 1.04 -12.80
N HIS A 137 -11.62 0.21 -13.19
CA HIS A 137 -11.85 -0.87 -14.14
C HIS A 137 -12.89 -1.88 -13.62
N LEU A 138 -12.77 -2.32 -12.37
CA LEU A 138 -13.74 -3.23 -11.74
C LEU A 138 -15.14 -2.62 -11.68
N ASN A 139 -15.24 -1.31 -11.40
CA ASN A 139 -16.51 -0.59 -11.35
C ASN A 139 -17.19 -0.55 -12.72
N ASP A 140 -16.43 -0.30 -13.79
CA ASP A 140 -16.95 -0.29 -15.16
C ASP A 140 -17.49 -1.68 -15.57
N VAL A 141 -16.76 -2.75 -15.19
CA VAL A 141 -17.18 -4.15 -15.43
C VAL A 141 -18.42 -4.52 -14.61
N GLU A 142 -18.51 -4.06 -13.37
CA GLU A 142 -19.67 -4.29 -12.51
C GLU A 142 -20.92 -3.59 -13.06
N ASN A 143 -20.81 -2.32 -13.46
CA ASN A 143 -21.92 -1.56 -14.04
C ASN A 143 -22.39 -2.17 -15.38
N SER A 144 -21.46 -2.63 -16.21
CA SER A 144 -21.80 -3.32 -17.47
C SER A 144 -22.62 -4.59 -17.23
N ARG A 145 -22.28 -5.36 -16.18
CA ARG A 145 -23.05 -6.56 -15.79
C ARG A 145 -24.45 -6.24 -15.28
N LYS A 146 -24.60 -5.20 -14.46
CA LYS A 146 -25.91 -4.73 -13.98
C LYS A 146 -26.82 -4.32 -15.15
N LEU A 147 -26.26 -3.60 -16.13
CA LEU A 147 -26.99 -3.20 -17.34
C LEU A 147 -27.42 -4.40 -18.19
N SER A 148 -26.59 -5.44 -18.33
CA SER A 148 -26.99 -6.65 -19.06
C SER A 148 -28.12 -7.41 -18.38
N GLN A 149 -28.16 -7.43 -17.04
CA GLN A 149 -29.23 -8.08 -16.27
C GLN A 149 -30.55 -7.32 -16.34
N LEU A 150 -30.53 -6.01 -16.55
CA LEU A 150 -31.74 -5.20 -16.75
C LEU A 150 -32.35 -5.37 -18.16
N ARG A 151 -31.58 -5.89 -19.12
CA ARG A 151 -32.03 -6.10 -20.50
C ARG A 151 -32.65 -7.48 -20.73
N SER A 152 -32.33 -8.46 -19.87
CA SER A 152 -32.89 -9.81 -19.88
C SER A 152 -34.21 -9.87 -19.12
#